data_AF-A0A7S4F494-F1
#
_entry.id   AF-A0A7S4F494-F1
#
_cell.length_a   1.000
_cell.length_b   1.000
_cell.length_c   1.000
_cell.angle_alpha   90.00
_cell.angle_beta   90.00
_cell.angle_gamma   90.00
#
_symmetry.space_group_name_H-M   'P 1'
#
loop_
_entity.id
_entity.type
_entity.pdbx_description
1 polymer ?
#
loop_
_entity_poly.entity_id
_entity_poly.type
_entity_poly.pdbx_seq_one_letter_code
_entity_poly.pdbx_strand_id
1 'polypeptide(L)'
;MSHPGASPLWESMWSKGLGKGEAFDVGSASGTLVRYLSRTPKLDLAQGAAALVPGCGRAYDALALASHGYSRVVALDLSSTAVNAAKEELKTAADTEAAARVEVCCGDFFSYQGQFDLIWDCTFLCALEPSVRAEWAKQQKSLLKPGGLLLTCIFPIVDKEGGPPCASSHRLAFWM
;
A
#
# COMPACT_ATOMS: atom_id res chain seq x y z
N MET A 1 21.52 -5.31 -3.81
CA MET A 1 21.46 -3.84 -3.86
C MET A 1 20.01 -3.45 -3.91
N SER A 2 19.57 -2.47 -3.10
CA SER A 2 18.21 -1.95 -3.16
C SER A 2 17.97 -1.22 -4.49
N HIS A 3 16.75 -1.30 -5.02
CA HIS A 3 16.37 -0.63 -6.26
C HIS A 3 16.53 0.90 -6.11
N PRO A 4 16.83 1.68 -7.16
CA PRO A 4 16.94 3.14 -7.07
C PRO A 4 15.68 3.84 -6.51
N GLY A 5 14.51 3.23 -6.68
CA GLY A 5 13.25 3.72 -6.10
C GLY A 5 13.05 3.40 -4.61
N ALA A 6 13.89 2.55 -4.02
CA ALA A 6 13.89 2.21 -2.61
C ALA A 6 14.70 3.25 -1.82
N SER A 7 14.04 4.37 -1.49
CA SER A 7 14.68 5.51 -0.83
C SER A 7 14.90 5.27 0.68
N PRO A 8 16.12 5.50 1.21
CA PRO A 8 16.39 5.40 2.66
C PRO A 8 15.69 6.50 3.47
N LEU A 9 15.14 7.52 2.80
CA LEU A 9 14.37 8.60 3.42
C LEU A 9 13.23 8.08 4.29
N TRP A 10 12.55 7.01 3.86
CA TRP A 10 11.39 6.46 4.57
C TRP A 10 11.74 5.89 5.93
N GLU A 11 12.81 5.08 6.02
CA GLU A 11 13.32 4.61 7.30
C GLU A 11 13.77 5.78 8.18
N SER A 12 14.41 6.81 7.61
CA SER A 12 14.78 8.01 8.36
C SER A 12 13.58 8.79 8.91
N MET A 13 12.45 8.83 8.20
CA MET A 13 11.23 9.46 8.70
C MET A 13 10.60 8.65 9.83
N TRP A 14 10.48 7.33 9.66
CA TRP A 14 9.88 6.44 10.65
C TRP A 14 10.69 6.36 11.95
N SER A 15 12.02 6.25 11.85
CA SER A 15 12.94 6.15 13.00
C SER A 15 12.99 7.39 13.88
N LYS A 16 12.46 8.54 13.43
CA LYS A 16 12.31 9.74 14.25
C LYS A 16 11.15 9.67 15.25
N GLY A 17 10.42 8.56 15.29
CA GLY A 17 9.34 8.34 16.26
C GLY A 17 8.02 8.94 15.81
N LEU A 18 7.63 8.71 14.55
CA LEU A 18 6.35 9.15 14.01
C LEU A 18 5.19 8.55 14.84
N GLY A 19 4.32 9.40 15.39
CA GLY A 19 3.11 8.99 16.11
C GLY A 19 1.99 8.52 15.18
N LYS A 20 0.94 7.91 15.74
CA LYS A 20 -0.30 7.63 14.98
C LYS A 20 -1.01 8.95 14.67
N GLY A 21 -1.50 9.14 13.44
CA GLY A 21 -2.20 10.38 13.07
C GLY A 21 -1.29 11.56 12.73
N GLU A 22 0.02 11.34 12.59
CA GLU A 22 1.00 12.37 12.28
C GLU A 22 1.52 12.28 10.83
N ALA A 23 1.83 13.43 10.23
CA ALA A 23 2.37 13.56 8.87
C ALA A 23 1.56 12.78 7.82
N PHE A 24 2.06 11.64 7.35
CA PHE A 24 1.42 10.78 6.35
C PHE A 24 0.60 9.62 6.97
N ASP A 25 0.73 9.39 8.28
CA ASP A 25 -0.07 8.43 9.02
C ASP A 25 -1.41 9.09 9.41
N VAL A 26 -2.52 8.61 8.84
CA VAL A 26 -3.86 9.15 9.13
C VAL A 26 -4.56 8.44 10.30
N GLY A 27 -3.87 7.52 10.99
CA GLY A 27 -4.35 6.80 12.17
C GLY A 27 -5.49 5.81 11.93
N SER A 28 -5.84 5.55 10.68
CA SER A 28 -6.94 4.67 10.30
C SER A 28 -6.82 4.21 8.84
N ALA A 29 -7.70 3.31 8.41
CA ALA A 29 -7.79 2.92 7.00
C ALA A 29 -8.23 4.11 6.15
N SER A 30 -7.70 4.19 4.93
CA SER A 30 -8.04 5.20 3.94
C SER A 30 -9.55 5.26 3.72
N GLY A 31 -10.14 6.44 3.88
CA GLY A 31 -11.58 6.64 3.66
C GLY A 31 -12.03 6.24 2.25
N THR A 32 -11.17 6.40 1.25
CA THR A 32 -11.42 5.95 -0.12
C THR A 32 -11.52 4.44 -0.22
N LEU A 33 -10.63 3.71 0.46
CA LEU A 33 -10.69 2.26 0.51
C LEU A 33 -11.96 1.79 1.23
N VAL A 34 -12.25 2.34 2.41
CA VAL A 34 -13.45 1.99 3.18
C VAL A 34 -14.72 2.21 2.35
N ARG A 35 -14.80 3.31 1.59
CA ARG A 35 -15.92 3.60 0.68
C ARG A 35 -16.00 2.64 -0.51
N TYR A 36 -14.86 2.20 -1.04
CA TYR A 36 -14.83 1.19 -2.09
C TYR A 36 -15.35 -0.17 -1.57
N LEU A 37 -14.85 -0.61 -0.41
CA LEU A 37 -15.22 -1.88 0.21
C LEU A 37 -16.70 -1.91 0.63
N SER A 38 -17.28 -0.79 1.06
CA SER A 38 -18.72 -0.75 1.39
C SER A 38 -19.65 -0.93 0.19
N ARG A 39 -19.13 -0.74 -1.04
CA ARG A 39 -19.88 -0.88 -2.29
C ARG A 39 -19.58 -2.19 -3.01
N THR A 40 -18.62 -2.97 -2.51
CA THR A 40 -18.17 -4.21 -3.13
C THR A 40 -18.56 -5.37 -2.21
N PRO A 41 -19.62 -6.13 -2.50
CA PRO A 41 -20.00 -7.28 -1.69
C PRO A 41 -18.87 -8.31 -1.53
N LYS A 42 -18.78 -8.92 -0.34
CA LYS A 42 -17.81 -10.01 -0.09
C LYS A 42 -18.01 -11.20 -1.04
N LEU A 43 -19.24 -11.43 -1.51
CA LEU A 43 -19.58 -12.52 -2.44
C LEU A 43 -18.96 -12.33 -3.83
N ASP A 44 -18.55 -11.11 -4.17
CA ASP A 44 -17.92 -10.81 -5.46
C ASP A 44 -16.41 -11.12 -5.45
N LEU A 45 -15.85 -11.45 -4.28
CA LEU A 45 -14.46 -11.89 -4.17
C LEU A 45 -14.33 -13.35 -4.61
N ALA A 46 -13.37 -13.61 -5.49
CA ALA A 46 -12.99 -14.98 -5.81
C ALA A 46 -12.56 -15.73 -4.53
N GLN A 47 -12.88 -17.03 -4.46
CA GLN A 47 -12.46 -17.87 -3.35
C GLN A 47 -10.93 -17.83 -3.20
N GLY A 48 -10.44 -17.48 -2.02
CA GLY A 48 -9.00 -17.37 -1.76
C GLY A 48 -8.35 -16.09 -2.28
N ALA A 49 -9.13 -15.05 -2.61
CA ALA A 49 -8.61 -13.78 -3.13
C ALA A 49 -7.51 -13.20 -2.22
N ALA A 50 -6.40 -12.81 -2.84
CA ALA A 50 -5.24 -12.24 -2.19
C ALA A 50 -5.06 -10.77 -2.59
N ALA A 51 -4.65 -9.93 -1.64
CA ALA A 51 -4.39 -8.52 -1.87
C ALA A 51 -2.96 -8.11 -1.46
N LEU A 52 -2.45 -7.06 -2.10
CA LEU A 52 -1.18 -6.40 -1.75
C LEU A 52 -1.43 -4.92 -1.42
N VAL A 53 -0.77 -4.44 -0.37
CA VAL A 53 -0.68 -3.02 0.01
C VAL A 53 0.80 -2.64 0.06
N PRO A 54 1.36 -2.02 -0.99
CA PRO A 54 2.74 -1.52 -0.98
C PRO A 54 2.83 -0.18 -0.24
N GLY A 55 3.94 0.04 0.48
CA GLY A 55 4.11 1.20 1.36
C GLY A 55 3.09 1.19 2.50
N CYS A 56 2.92 0.04 3.16
CA CYS A 56 1.77 -0.19 4.04
C CYS A 56 1.76 0.66 5.33
N GLY A 57 2.91 1.26 5.73
CA GLY A 57 3.01 1.96 7.00
C GLY A 57 2.59 1.04 8.16
N ARG A 58 1.60 1.46 8.96
CA ARG A 58 1.01 0.67 10.06
C ARG A 58 -0.03 -0.39 9.63
N ALA A 59 -0.19 -0.63 8.32
CA ALA A 59 -1.04 -1.68 7.77
C ALA A 59 -2.55 -1.53 8.04
N TYR A 60 -3.04 -0.31 8.30
CA TYR A 60 -4.48 -0.06 8.49
C TYR A 60 -5.33 -0.53 7.31
N ASP A 61 -4.89 -0.21 6.08
CA ASP A 61 -5.58 -0.61 4.86
C ASP A 61 -5.53 -2.13 4.64
N ALA A 62 -4.42 -2.76 5.01
CA ALA A 62 -4.27 -4.21 4.89
C ALA A 62 -5.23 -4.94 5.84
N LEU A 63 -5.37 -4.44 7.08
CA LEU A 63 -6.36 -4.95 8.03
C LEU A 63 -7.78 -4.75 7.50
N ALA A 64 -8.10 -3.58 6.93
CA ALA A 64 -9.43 -3.32 6.37
C ALA A 64 -9.77 -4.29 5.22
N LEU A 65 -8.81 -4.59 4.34
CA LEU A 65 -8.98 -5.61 3.28
C LEU A 65 -9.18 -7.00 3.87
N ALA A 66 -8.40 -7.39 4.88
CA ALA A 66 -8.55 -8.69 5.52
C ALA A 66 -9.92 -8.83 6.22
N SER A 67 -10.38 -7.81 6.96
CA SER A 67 -11.71 -7.76 7.58
C SER A 67 -12.84 -7.77 6.55
N HIS A 68 -12.60 -7.19 5.37
CA HIS A 68 -13.54 -7.25 4.28
C HIS A 68 -13.67 -8.66 3.68
N GLY A 69 -12.68 -9.53 3.78
CA GLY A 69 -12.81 -10.94 3.38
C GLY A 69 -11.73 -11.46 2.45
N TYR A 70 -10.70 -10.66 2.15
CA TYR A 70 -9.51 -11.19 1.49
C TYR A 70 -8.86 -12.28 2.36
N SER A 71 -8.55 -13.41 1.73
CA SER A 71 -8.06 -14.60 2.43
C SER A 71 -6.58 -14.48 2.82
N ARG A 72 -5.83 -13.65 2.10
CA ARG A 72 -4.45 -13.28 2.41
C ARG A 72 -4.22 -11.83 1.99
N VAL A 73 -3.64 -11.01 2.87
CA VAL A 73 -3.24 -9.65 2.53
C VAL A 73 -1.79 -9.45 2.85
N VAL A 74 -0.98 -9.04 1.87
CA VAL A 74 0.42 -8.67 2.10
C VAL A 74 0.51 -7.18 2.34
N ALA A 75 1.06 -6.80 3.49
CA ALA A 75 1.41 -5.43 3.84
C ALA A 75 2.92 -5.28 3.68
N LEU A 76 3.36 -4.63 2.60
CA LEU A 76 4.77 -4.51 2.23
C LEU A 76 5.27 -3.09 2.51
N ASP A 77 6.36 -2.97 3.26
CA ASP A 77 7.06 -1.69 3.44
C ASP A 77 8.57 -1.89 3.39
N LEU A 78 9.30 -0.87 2.94
CA LEU A 78 10.75 -0.88 2.90
C LEU A 78 11.36 -0.59 4.29
N SER A 79 10.65 0.20 5.10
CA SER A 79 11.08 0.62 6.43
C SER A 79 10.85 -0.49 7.45
N SER A 80 11.95 -0.95 8.06
CA SER A 80 11.91 -1.92 9.15
C SER A 80 11.17 -1.37 10.37
N THR A 81 11.28 -0.06 10.62
CA THR A 81 10.54 0.61 11.69
C THR A 81 9.03 0.65 11.39
N ALA A 82 8.63 0.90 10.14
CA ALA A 82 7.22 0.84 9.73
C ALA A 82 6.65 -0.57 9.86
N VAL A 83 7.40 -1.58 9.44
CA VAL A 83 7.03 -3.00 9.58
C VAL A 83 6.79 -3.39 11.03
N ASN A 84 7.65 -2.94 11.95
CA ASN A 84 7.45 -3.18 13.37
C ASN A 84 6.18 -2.46 13.88
N ALA A 85 5.97 -1.21 13.46
CA ALA A 85 4.77 -0.45 13.80
C ALA A 85 3.47 -1.13 13.29
N ALA A 86 3.47 -1.68 12.07
CA ALA A 86 2.36 -2.48 11.53
C ALA A 86 2.10 -3.74 12.35
N LYS A 87 3.16 -4.47 12.72
CA LYS A 87 3.01 -5.68 13.55
C LYS A 87 2.40 -5.36 14.90
N GLU A 88 2.83 -4.28 15.55
CA GLU A 88 2.23 -3.83 16.82
C GLU A 88 0.77 -3.41 16.65
N GLU A 89 0.44 -2.69 15.56
CA GLU A 89 -0.95 -2.33 15.25
C GLU A 89 -1.85 -3.57 15.13
N LEU A 90 -1.42 -4.56 14.34
CA LEU A 90 -2.15 -5.80 14.10
C LEU A 90 -2.33 -6.65 15.37
N LYS A 91 -1.35 -6.65 16.29
CA LYS A 91 -1.49 -7.33 17.59
C LYS A 91 -2.61 -6.73 18.45
N THR A 92 -2.87 -5.45 18.30
CA THR A 92 -3.90 -4.72 19.06
C THR A 92 -5.24 -4.62 18.33
N ALA A 93 -5.35 -5.20 17.13
CA ALA A 93 -6.56 -5.16 16.32
C ALA A 93 -7.70 -5.93 16.99
N ALA A 94 -8.91 -5.35 16.93
CA ALA A 94 -10.12 -6.01 17.47
C ALA A 94 -10.52 -7.25 16.64
N ASP A 95 -10.33 -7.21 15.32
CA ASP A 95 -10.58 -8.33 14.42
C ASP A 95 -9.31 -9.19 14.28
N THR A 96 -9.10 -10.06 15.27
CA THR A 96 -7.90 -10.90 15.37
C THR A 96 -7.80 -11.93 14.24
N GLU A 97 -8.94 -12.42 13.74
CA GLU A 97 -8.97 -13.34 12.59
C GLU A 97 -8.53 -12.63 11.31
N ALA A 98 -8.98 -11.41 11.07
CA ALA A 98 -8.49 -10.60 9.95
C ALA A 98 -7.01 -10.26 10.11
N ALA A 99 -6.58 -9.85 11.30
CA ALA A 99 -5.18 -9.55 11.58
C ALA A 99 -4.27 -10.75 11.29
N ALA A 100 -4.71 -11.98 11.59
CA ALA A 100 -3.97 -13.21 11.29
C ALA A 100 -3.83 -13.50 9.78
N ARG A 101 -4.67 -12.90 8.92
CA ARG A 101 -4.57 -13.00 7.46
C ARG A 101 -3.67 -11.94 6.83
N VAL A 102 -3.15 -11.00 7.64
CA VAL A 102 -2.22 -9.96 7.19
C VAL A 102 -0.78 -10.41 7.38
N GLU A 103 -0.05 -10.55 6.28
CA GLU A 103 1.37 -10.84 6.24
C GLU A 103 2.16 -9.54 6.10
N VAL A 104 2.87 -9.14 7.16
CA VAL A 104 3.72 -7.92 7.13
C VAL A 104 5.14 -8.27 6.68
N CYS A 105 5.54 -7.72 5.53
CA CYS A 105 6.84 -7.97 4.91
C CYS A 105 7.71 -6.70 4.92
N CYS A 106 8.96 -6.84 5.34
CA CYS A 106 10.00 -5.83 5.11
C CYS A 106 10.68 -6.12 3.78
N GLY A 107 10.53 -5.25 2.78
CA GLY A 107 11.10 -5.51 1.47
C GLY A 107 10.93 -4.38 0.47
N ASP A 108 11.73 -4.46 -0.59
CA ASP A 108 11.69 -3.54 -1.71
C ASP A 108 10.61 -3.98 -2.73
N PHE A 109 9.60 -3.13 -2.91
CA PHE A 109 8.50 -3.32 -3.87
C PHE A 109 8.96 -3.72 -5.26
N PHE A 110 10.03 -3.11 -5.78
CA PHE A 110 10.53 -3.34 -7.14
C PHE A 110 11.17 -4.72 -7.32
N SER A 111 11.51 -5.40 -6.23
CA SER A 111 12.09 -6.75 -6.24
C SER A 111 11.15 -7.81 -5.64
N TYR A 112 10.00 -7.38 -5.11
CA TYR A 112 9.04 -8.28 -4.50
C TYR A 112 8.43 -9.23 -5.54
N GLN A 113 8.10 -10.44 -5.11
CA GLN A 113 7.52 -11.48 -5.96
C GLN A 113 6.20 -11.95 -5.38
N GLY A 114 5.22 -12.18 -6.25
CA GLY A 114 3.89 -12.62 -5.85
C GLY A 114 2.89 -12.49 -6.98
N GLN A 115 1.64 -12.87 -6.71
CA GLN A 115 0.50 -12.75 -7.61
C GLN A 115 -0.75 -12.42 -6.79
N PHE A 116 -1.43 -11.32 -7.13
CA PHE A 116 -2.54 -10.78 -6.35
C PHE A 116 -3.78 -10.52 -7.21
N ASP A 117 -4.95 -10.68 -6.60
CA ASP A 117 -6.25 -10.36 -7.20
C ASP A 117 -6.57 -8.87 -7.05
N LEU A 118 -6.03 -8.23 -6.00
CA LEU A 118 -6.11 -6.78 -5.79
C LEU A 118 -4.73 -6.23 -5.41
N ILE A 119 -4.36 -5.08 -5.96
CA ILE A 119 -3.34 -4.22 -5.38
C ILE A 119 -3.97 -2.88 -5.00
N TRP A 120 -3.85 -2.50 -3.73
CA TRP A 120 -4.29 -1.20 -3.21
C TRP A 120 -3.08 -0.30 -2.98
N ASP A 121 -2.87 0.65 -3.88
CA ASP A 121 -1.83 1.67 -3.79
C ASP A 121 -2.43 2.98 -3.25
N CYS A 122 -2.24 3.27 -1.96
CA CYS A 122 -2.67 4.54 -1.38
C CYS A 122 -1.50 5.50 -1.27
N THR A 123 -1.38 6.43 -2.22
CA THR A 123 -0.30 7.43 -2.29
C THR A 123 1.13 6.87 -2.37
N PHE A 124 1.30 5.56 -2.54
CA PHE A 124 2.62 4.92 -2.68
C PHE A 124 3.26 5.32 -4.01
N LEU A 125 2.52 5.33 -5.12
CA LEU A 125 3.00 5.91 -6.39
C LEU A 125 3.46 7.37 -6.23
N CYS A 126 2.75 8.15 -5.42
CA CYS A 126 3.04 9.58 -5.20
C CYS A 126 4.30 9.76 -4.33
N ALA A 127 4.61 8.78 -3.49
CA ALA A 127 5.79 8.72 -2.65
C ALA A 127 7.08 8.38 -3.41
N LEU A 128 6.97 7.88 -4.64
CA LEU A 128 8.10 7.52 -5.50
C LEU A 128 8.60 8.70 -6.33
N GLU A 129 9.91 8.73 -6.55
CA GLU A 129 10.55 9.64 -7.50
C GLU A 129 9.94 9.46 -8.91
N PRO A 130 9.68 10.56 -9.66
CA PRO A 130 9.07 10.46 -10.98
C PRO A 130 9.82 9.54 -11.96
N SER A 131 11.14 9.43 -11.84
CA SER A 131 11.99 8.61 -12.71
C SER A 131 11.68 7.10 -12.64
N VAL A 132 11.18 6.60 -11.50
CA VAL A 132 10.92 5.17 -11.29
C VAL A 132 9.44 4.78 -11.50
N ARG A 133 8.57 5.73 -11.88
CA ARG A 133 7.13 5.45 -12.06
C ARG A 133 6.83 4.48 -13.20
N ALA A 134 7.65 4.47 -14.25
CA ALA A 134 7.53 3.49 -15.33
C ALA A 134 7.87 2.06 -14.85
N GLU A 135 8.83 1.92 -13.94
CA GLU A 135 9.18 0.64 -13.32
C GLU A 135 8.10 0.22 -12.32
N TRP A 136 7.52 1.17 -11.59
CA TRP A 136 6.37 0.91 -10.72
C TRP A 136 5.21 0.32 -11.53
N ALA A 137 4.88 0.89 -12.69
CA ALA A 137 3.79 0.38 -13.53
C ALA A 137 4.08 -1.04 -14.03
N LYS A 138 5.33 -1.32 -14.43
CA LYS A 138 5.76 -2.68 -14.82
C LYS A 138 5.64 -3.67 -13.66
N GLN A 139 6.00 -3.24 -12.46
CA GLN A 139 5.95 -4.07 -11.27
C GLN A 139 4.51 -4.32 -10.80
N GLN A 140 3.63 -3.31 -10.86
CA GLN A 140 2.20 -3.53 -10.60
C GLN A 140 1.62 -4.57 -11.54
N LYS A 141 1.93 -4.44 -12.84
CA LYS A 141 1.49 -5.42 -13.86
C LYS A 141 2.06 -6.82 -13.60
N SER A 142 3.31 -6.93 -13.17
CA SER A 142 3.93 -8.24 -12.91
C SER A 142 3.32 -8.93 -11.68
N LEU A 143 2.89 -8.17 -10.69
CA LEU A 143 2.31 -8.67 -9.44
C LEU A 143 0.80 -8.95 -9.53
N LEU A 144 0.10 -8.42 -10.53
CA LEU A 144 -1.31 -8.68 -10.75
C LEU A 144 -1.53 -10.00 -11.51
N LYS A 145 -2.45 -10.80 -11.01
CA LYS A 145 -3.00 -11.93 -11.77
C LYS A 145 -3.75 -11.42 -13.01
N PRO A 146 -3.90 -12.24 -14.07
CA PRO A 146 -4.84 -11.94 -15.14
C PRO A 146 -6.25 -11.67 -14.58
N GLY A 147 -6.83 -10.52 -14.91
CA GLY A 147 -8.13 -10.08 -14.39
C GLY A 147 -8.09 -9.46 -13.00
N GLY A 148 -6.92 -9.33 -12.38
CA GLY A 148 -6.74 -8.63 -11.11
C GLY A 148 -6.96 -7.12 -11.24
N LEU A 149 -7.23 -6.49 -10.10
CA LEU A 149 -7.56 -5.07 -10.02
C LEU A 149 -6.41 -4.27 -9.39
N LEU A 150 -6.02 -3.18 -10.05
CA LEU A 150 -5.21 -2.13 -9.43
C LEU A 150 -6.13 -0.98 -9.01
N LEU A 151 -6.12 -0.64 -7.73
CA LEU A 151 -6.76 0.55 -7.21
C LEU A 151 -5.70 1.49 -6.67
N THR A 152 -5.66 2.72 -7.19
CA THR A 152 -4.65 3.71 -6.82
C THR A 152 -5.30 5.00 -6.35
N CYS A 153 -4.98 5.42 -5.12
CA CYS A 153 -5.31 6.75 -4.61
C CYS A 153 -4.16 7.71 -4.93
N ILE A 154 -4.40 8.62 -5.88
CA ILE A 154 -3.42 9.61 -6.32
C ILE A 154 -3.76 10.96 -5.68
N PHE A 155 -2.86 11.48 -4.86
CA PHE A 155 -2.98 12.80 -4.23
C PHE A 155 -1.60 13.38 -3.90
N PRO A 156 -1.39 14.70 -4.03
CA PRO A 156 -2.27 15.69 -4.66
C PRO A 156 -2.13 15.70 -6.19
N ILE A 157 -3.23 16.03 -6.90
CA ILE A 157 -3.19 16.31 -8.34
C ILE A 157 -2.96 17.82 -8.50
N VAL A 158 -1.70 18.23 -8.39
CA VAL A 158 -1.27 19.63 -8.49
C VAL A 158 0.09 19.69 -9.17
N ASP A 159 0.33 20.78 -9.90
CA ASP A 159 1.66 21.14 -10.37
C ASP A 159 2.44 21.75 -9.20
N LYS A 160 3.45 21.05 -8.70
CA LYS A 160 4.35 21.52 -7.64
C LYS A 160 5.77 20.98 -7.83
N GLU A 161 6.76 21.71 -7.33
CA GLU A 161 8.12 21.20 -7.20
C GLU A 161 8.31 20.49 -5.83
N GLY A 162 9.11 19.42 -5.80
CA GLY A 162 9.43 18.65 -4.59
C GLY A 162 8.41 17.57 -4.17
N GLY A 163 8.79 16.74 -3.20
CA GLY A 163 8.02 15.61 -2.65
C GLY A 163 8.82 14.87 -1.55
N PRO A 164 8.26 13.81 -0.95
CA PRO A 164 6.95 13.21 -1.18
C PRO A 164 5.78 13.93 -0.45
N PRO A 165 4.53 13.87 -0.96
CA PRO A 165 4.15 13.30 -2.25
C PRO A 165 4.70 14.15 -3.41
N CYS A 166 5.28 13.54 -4.43
CA CYS A 166 5.74 14.22 -5.65
C CYS A 166 4.54 14.65 -6.51
N ALA A 167 4.71 15.67 -7.36
CA ALA A 167 3.63 16.14 -8.23
C ALA A 167 3.04 15.01 -9.08
N SER A 168 1.71 15.03 -9.17
CA SER A 168 0.93 14.14 -10.03
C SER A 168 0.04 15.00 -10.91
N SER A 169 0.08 14.77 -12.22
CA SER A 169 -0.76 15.47 -13.19
C SER A 169 -1.84 14.55 -13.74
N HIS A 170 -2.92 15.13 -14.25
CA HIS A 170 -4.03 14.38 -14.86
C HIS A 170 -3.57 13.41 -15.97
N ARG A 171 -2.42 13.66 -16.62
CA ARG A 171 -1.86 12.74 -17.63
C ARG A 171 -1.38 11.41 -17.05
N LEU A 172 -1.00 11.32 -15.77
CA LEU A 172 -0.64 10.04 -15.14
C LEU A 172 -1.81 9.07 -15.01
N ALA A 173 -3.06 9.58 -14.98
CA ALA A 173 -4.26 8.75 -14.91
C ALA A 173 -4.62 8.08 -16.25
N PHE A 174 -4.05 8.53 -17.37
CA PHE A 174 -4.37 8.05 -18.73
C PHE A 174 -3.34 7.09 -19.33
N TRP A 175 -2.26 6.76 -18.60
CA TRP A 175 -1.19 5.85 -19.06
C TRP A 175 -1.08 4.55 -18.23
N MET A 176 -2.02 4.31 -17.32
CA MET A 176 -2.22 3.02 -16.63
C MET A 176 -3.34 2.25 -17.32
#